data_AF-A0A967YZB5-F1
#
_entry.id   AF-A0A967YZB5-F1
#
_cell.length_a   1.000
_cell.length_b   1.000
_cell.length_c   1.000
_cell.angle_alpha   90.00
_cell.angle_beta   90.00
_cell.angle_gamma   90.00
#
_symmetry.space_group_name_H-M   'P 1'
#
loop_
_entity.id
_entity.type
_entity.pdbx_description
1 polymer ?
#
loop_
_entity_poly.entity_id
_entity_poly.type
_entity_poly.pdbx_seq_one_letter_code
_entity_poly.pdbx_strand_id
1 'polypeptide(L)'
;MIFIVVVTVYLTLLVGISVYKSFSVKTQDDFMVAGRGVPAYLLVATLVCTWIGSGSLFGTAGLSFRSGFSELWFSMGAWIGILVIYFVAARVRKISQYTLTDLLEKRYSQAA
;
A
#
# COMPACT_ATOMS: atom_id res chain seq x y z
N MET A 1 -26.64 19.75 4.86
CA MET A 1 -25.76 20.69 4.14
C MET A 1 -24.30 20.58 4.57
N ILE A 2 -23.98 20.59 5.88
CA ILE A 2 -22.59 20.48 6.40
C ILE A 2 -21.83 19.25 5.87
N PHE A 3 -22.47 18.07 5.84
CA PHE A 3 -21.83 16.84 5.36
C PHE A 3 -21.34 16.94 3.91
N ILE A 4 -22.17 17.48 3.01
CA ILE A 4 -21.82 17.65 1.60
C ILE A 4 -20.64 18.61 1.47
N VAL A 5 -20.67 19.73 2.21
CA VAL A 5 -19.56 20.71 2.20
C VAL A 5 -18.25 20.07 2.63
N VAL A 6 -18.24 19.30 3.74
CA VAL A 6 -17.04 18.64 4.23
C VAL A 6 -16.50 17.62 3.23
N VAL A 7 -17.36 16.78 2.65
CA VAL A 7 -16.95 15.78 1.65
C VAL A 7 -16.40 16.45 0.39
N THR A 8 -17.05 17.50 -0.12
CA THR A 8 -16.58 18.23 -1.29
C THR A 8 -15.23 18.91 -1.04
N VAL A 9 -15.03 19.53 0.12
CA VAL A 9 -13.75 20.14 0.49
C VAL A 9 -12.65 19.08 0.60
N TYR A 10 -12.94 17.94 1.22
CA TYR A 10 -11.98 16.85 1.35
C TYR A 10 -11.56 16.29 -0.03
N LEU A 11 -12.51 16.04 -0.92
CA LEU A 11 -12.23 15.53 -2.27
C LEU A 11 -11.43 16.54 -3.10
N THR A 12 -11.81 17.82 -3.05
CA THR A 12 -11.09 18.88 -3.77
C THR A 12 -9.66 19.06 -3.26
N LEU A 13 -9.43 18.96 -1.95
CA LEU A 13 -8.07 18.95 -1.39
C LEU A 13 -7.25 17.75 -1.86
N LEU A 14 -7.82 16.54 -1.82
CA LEU A 14 -7.13 15.32 -2.30
C LEU A 14 -6.75 15.43 -3.77
N VAL A 15 -7.67 15.87 -4.62
CA VAL A 15 -7.41 16.09 -6.05
C VAL A 15 -6.35 17.18 -6.24
N GLY A 16 -6.46 18.29 -5.52
CA GLY A 16 -5.50 19.39 -5.59
C GLY A 16 -4.07 18.96 -5.23
N ILE A 17 -3.90 18.19 -4.16
CA ILE A 17 -2.60 17.63 -3.75
C ILE A 17 -2.07 16.65 -4.82
N SER A 18 -2.94 15.81 -5.36
CA SER A 18 -2.59 14.82 -6.38
C SER A 18 -2.12 15.48 -7.67
N VAL A 19 -2.85 16.50 -8.13
CA VAL A 19 -2.50 17.28 -9.33
C VAL A 19 -1.21 18.07 -9.10
N TYR A 20 -1.06 18.72 -7.95
CA TYR A 20 0.17 19.42 -7.60
C TYR A 20 1.39 18.49 -7.65
N LYS A 21 1.27 17.29 -7.07
CA LYS A 21 2.33 16.27 -7.10
C LYS A 21 2.57 15.70 -8.51
N SER A 22 1.55 15.63 -9.36
CA SER A 22 1.69 15.18 -10.75
C SER A 22 2.66 16.04 -11.55
N PHE A 23 2.76 17.34 -11.28
CA PHE A 23 3.72 18.22 -11.95
C PHE A 23 5.18 17.96 -11.56
N SER A 24 5.42 17.24 -10.45
CA SER A 24 6.78 16.85 -10.03
C SER A 24 7.25 15.55 -10.68
N VAL A 25 6.37 14.79 -11.32
CA VAL A 25 6.71 13.51 -11.96
C VAL A 25 7.24 13.79 -13.37
N LYS A 26 8.54 13.53 -13.59
CA LYS A 26 9.19 13.75 -14.90
C LYS A 26 9.68 12.46 -15.53
N THR A 27 9.98 11.45 -14.73
CA THR A 27 10.54 10.18 -15.19
C THR A 27 9.73 8.98 -14.69
N GLN A 28 9.92 7.81 -15.31
CA GLN A 28 9.29 6.56 -14.89
C GLN A 28 9.71 6.17 -13.46
N ASP A 29 10.94 6.47 -13.06
CA ASP A 29 11.45 6.24 -11.70
C ASP A 29 10.75 7.14 -10.67
N ASP A 30 10.45 8.38 -11.04
CA ASP A 30 9.69 9.29 -10.18
C ASP A 30 8.23 8.83 -10.01
N PHE A 31 7.66 8.20 -11.03
CA PHE A 31 6.30 7.67 -10.96
C PHE A 31 6.22 6.34 -10.19
N MET A 32 7.11 5.40 -10.50
CA MET A 32 7.04 4.02 -9.98
C MET A 32 7.65 3.87 -8.59
N VAL A 33 8.71 4.61 -8.28
CA VAL A 33 9.45 4.47 -7.01
C VAL A 33 9.68 5.78 -6.29
N ALA A 34 9.03 6.87 -6.71
CA ALA A 34 9.18 8.21 -6.15
C ALA A 34 10.67 8.64 -6.05
N GLY A 35 11.47 8.29 -7.06
CA GLY A 35 12.91 8.58 -7.11
C GLY A 35 13.73 7.93 -5.97
N ARG A 36 13.16 6.97 -5.24
CA ARG A 36 13.75 6.30 -4.05
C ARG A 36 14.11 7.26 -2.90
N GLY A 37 13.59 8.50 -2.93
CA GLY A 37 13.87 9.54 -1.93
C GLY A 37 12.90 9.57 -0.74
N VAL A 38 11.90 8.69 -0.72
CA VAL A 38 10.88 8.67 0.35
C VAL A 38 11.45 8.02 1.61
N PRO A 39 11.39 8.68 2.78
CA PRO A 39 11.93 8.11 4.01
C PRO A 39 11.10 6.91 4.47
N ALA A 40 11.76 5.97 5.15
CA ALA A 40 11.16 4.68 5.51
C ALA A 40 9.86 4.79 6.32
N TYR A 41 9.74 5.78 7.21
CA TYR A 41 8.53 5.96 8.02
C TYR A 41 7.31 6.32 7.16
N LEU A 42 7.48 7.12 6.09
CA LEU A 42 6.42 7.43 5.14
C LEU A 42 6.00 6.19 4.35
N LEU A 43 6.96 5.36 3.96
CA LEU A 43 6.66 4.09 3.28
C LEU A 43 5.85 3.14 4.17
N VAL A 44 6.20 3.03 5.46
CA VAL A 44 5.43 2.25 6.44
C VAL A 44 4.02 2.81 6.58
N ALA A 45 3.86 4.14 6.67
CA ALA A 45 2.54 4.78 6.74
C ALA A 45 1.70 4.47 5.50
N THR A 46 2.27 4.54 4.30
CA THR A 46 1.56 4.18 3.05
C THR A 46 1.20 2.70 2.97
N LEU A 47 2.06 1.82 3.50
CA LEU A 47 1.78 0.39 3.58
C LEU A 47 0.58 0.11 4.49
N VAL A 48 0.55 0.73 5.67
CA VAL A 48 -0.57 0.62 6.61
C VAL A 48 -1.85 1.20 6.00
N CYS A 49 -1.75 2.36 5.32
CA CYS A 49 -2.88 2.98 4.63
C CYS A 49 -3.46 2.09 3.52
N THR A 50 -2.60 1.39 2.76
CA THR A 50 -3.03 0.45 1.71
C THR A 50 -3.70 -0.78 2.31
N TRP A 51 -3.23 -1.22 3.47
CA TRP A 51 -3.76 -2.40 4.15
C TRP A 51 -5.11 -2.16 4.83
N ILE A 52 -5.30 -0.97 5.41
CA ILE A 52 -6.53 -0.57 6.10
C ILE A 52 -7.48 0.13 5.12
N GLY A 53 -8.22 -0.68 4.35
CA GLY A 53 -9.30 -0.21 3.48
C GLY A 53 -10.67 -0.18 4.18
N SER A 54 -11.67 0.40 3.52
CA SER A 54 -13.06 0.38 3.98
C SER A 54 -13.59 -1.05 4.17
N GLY A 55 -13.23 -1.96 3.26
CA GLY A 55 -13.59 -3.38 3.37
C GLY A 55 -12.98 -4.06 4.59
N SER A 56 -11.70 -3.81 4.87
CA SER A 56 -11.04 -4.32 6.07
C SER A 56 -11.71 -3.75 7.33
N LEU A 57 -11.95 -2.43 7.38
CA LEU A 57 -12.56 -1.76 8.53
C LEU A 57 -13.95 -2.31 8.89
N PHE A 58 -14.87 -2.33 7.93
CA PHE A 58 -16.23 -2.82 8.18
C PHE A 58 -16.29 -4.35 8.29
N GLY A 59 -15.45 -5.06 7.54
CA GLY A 59 -15.35 -6.51 7.57
C GLY A 59 -14.83 -7.03 8.90
N THR A 60 -13.70 -6.52 9.39
CA THR A 60 -13.14 -6.91 10.70
C THR A 60 -14.05 -6.48 11.84
N ALA A 61 -14.75 -5.34 11.73
CA ALA A 61 -15.74 -4.93 12.74
C ALA A 61 -16.94 -5.89 12.79
N GLY A 62 -17.48 -6.27 11.64
CA GLY A 62 -18.61 -7.20 11.56
C GLY A 62 -18.24 -8.62 12.01
N LEU A 63 -17.02 -9.06 11.69
CA LEU A 63 -16.51 -10.33 12.17
C LEU A 63 -16.21 -10.28 13.67
N SER A 64 -15.57 -9.23 14.19
CA SER A 64 -15.30 -9.08 15.63
C SER A 64 -16.58 -9.10 16.46
N PHE A 65 -17.68 -8.56 15.94
CA PHE A 65 -18.99 -8.65 16.59
C PHE A 65 -19.50 -10.09 16.71
N ARG A 66 -19.16 -10.98 15.77
CA ARG A 66 -19.63 -12.37 15.72
C ARG A 66 -18.68 -13.36 16.39
N SER A 67 -17.39 -13.26 16.11
CA SER A 67 -16.34 -14.19 16.54
C SER A 67 -15.51 -13.66 17.72
N GLY A 68 -15.77 -12.43 18.18
CA GLY A 68 -15.11 -11.83 19.34
C GLY A 68 -13.59 -11.75 19.16
N PHE A 69 -12.85 -12.13 20.20
CA PHE A 69 -11.38 -12.13 20.20
C PHE A 69 -10.74 -13.07 19.17
N SER A 70 -11.50 -13.98 18.56
CA SER A 70 -10.96 -14.93 17.58
C SER A 70 -10.51 -14.27 16.28
N GLU A 71 -11.01 -13.05 15.95
CA GLU A 71 -10.53 -12.25 14.81
C GLU A 71 -9.06 -11.84 14.90
N LEU A 72 -8.51 -11.79 16.12
CA LEU A 72 -7.09 -11.46 16.29
C LEU A 72 -6.19 -12.44 15.57
N TRP A 73 -6.64 -13.68 15.34
CA TRP A 73 -5.90 -14.67 14.58
C TRP A 73 -5.60 -14.21 13.14
N PHE A 74 -6.57 -13.56 12.49
CA PHE A 74 -6.38 -12.99 11.15
C PHE A 74 -5.32 -11.87 11.15
N SER A 75 -5.40 -10.99 12.15
CA SER A 75 -4.40 -9.92 12.34
C SER A 75 -3.02 -10.51 12.62
N MET A 76 -2.92 -11.56 13.43
CA MET A 76 -1.66 -12.21 13.80
C MET A 76 -0.95 -12.84 12.60
N GLY A 77 -1.71 -13.44 11.67
CA GLY A 77 -1.16 -13.94 10.40
C GLY A 77 -0.50 -12.84 9.56
N ALA A 78 -1.08 -11.63 9.54
CA ALA A 78 -0.51 -10.51 8.81
C ALA A 78 0.83 -10.02 9.40
N TRP A 79 0.94 -9.97 10.74
CA TRP A 79 2.19 -9.64 11.42
C TRP A 79 3.30 -10.64 11.11
N ILE A 80 2.98 -11.94 11.15
CA ILE A 80 3.93 -13.00 10.80
C ILE A 80 4.33 -12.90 9.33
N GLY A 81 3.37 -12.65 8.42
CA GLY A 81 3.63 -12.47 7.00
C GLY A 81 4.61 -11.32 6.71
N ILE A 82 4.42 -10.16 7.35
CA ILE A 82 5.34 -9.01 7.25
C ILE A 82 6.73 -9.39 7.74
N LEU A 83 6.82 -10.12 8.85
CA LEU A 83 8.10 -10.56 9.41
C LEU A 83 8.84 -11.50 8.47
N VAL A 84 8.14 -12.45 7.84
CA VAL A 84 8.73 -13.34 6.81
C VAL A 84 9.17 -12.54 5.57
N ILE A 85 8.33 -11.61 5.10
CA ILE A 85 8.65 -10.76 3.95
C ILE A 85 9.88 -9.90 4.24
N TYR A 86 10.04 -9.39 5.46
CA TYR A 86 11.21 -8.59 5.85
C TYR A 86 12.54 -9.31 5.58
N PHE A 87 12.62 -10.62 5.88
CA PHE A 87 13.83 -11.42 5.59
C PHE A 87 14.11 -11.60 4.10
N VAL A 88 13.06 -11.68 3.28
CA VAL A 88 13.17 -11.92 1.83
C VAL A 88 13.28 -10.61 1.03
N ALA A 89 12.77 -9.50 1.57
CA ALA A 89 12.66 -8.20 0.93
C ALA A 89 14.02 -7.67 0.47
N ALA A 90 15.08 -7.84 1.28
CA ALA A 90 16.43 -7.40 0.93
C ALA A 90 16.99 -8.14 -0.30
N ARG A 91 16.60 -9.40 -0.50
CA ARG A 91 17.01 -10.20 -1.65
C ARG A 91 16.18 -9.89 -2.90
N VAL A 92 14.88 -9.70 -2.72
CA VAL A 92 13.93 -9.29 -3.77
C VAL A 92 14.32 -7.93 -4.35
N ARG A 93 14.62 -6.93 -3.49
CA ARG A 93 15.00 -5.58 -3.90
C ARG A 93 16.28 -5.50 -4.74
N LYS A 94 17.14 -6.52 -4.70
CA LYS A 94 18.34 -6.62 -5.55
C LYS A 94 18.04 -7.15 -6.94
N ILE A 95 16.89 -7.82 -7.13
CA ILE A 95 16.53 -8.54 -8.35
C ILE A 95 15.44 -7.80 -9.13
N SER A 96 14.41 -7.28 -8.43
CA SER A 96 13.36 -6.46 -9.06
C SER A 96 13.77 -5.00 -9.14
N GLN A 97 13.60 -4.40 -10.32
CA GLN A 97 13.81 -2.96 -10.49
C GLN A 97 12.54 -2.16 -10.17
N TYR A 98 11.36 -2.67 -10.57
CA TYR A 98 10.09 -1.94 -10.41
C TYR A 98 8.94 -2.80 -9.89
N THR A 99 8.77 -4.03 -10.38
CA THR A 99 7.61 -4.86 -10.00
C THR A 99 7.99 -6.27 -9.57
N LEU A 100 7.04 -6.96 -8.92
CA LEU A 100 7.18 -8.39 -8.63
C LEU A 100 7.15 -9.21 -9.93
N THR A 101 6.44 -8.72 -10.94
CA THR A 101 6.32 -9.34 -12.26
C THR A 101 7.66 -9.38 -12.99
N ASP A 102 8.47 -8.30 -12.90
CA ASP A 102 9.85 -8.29 -13.44
C ASP A 102 10.69 -9.45 -12.88
N LEU A 103 10.45 -9.79 -11.61
CA LEU A 103 11.16 -10.85 -10.91
C LEU A 103 10.75 -12.23 -11.41
N LEU A 104 9.47 -12.40 -11.75
CA LEU A 104 8.95 -13.61 -12.37
C LEU A 104 9.44 -13.75 -13.81
N GLU A 105 9.41 -12.68 -14.60
CA GLU A 105 9.88 -12.64 -15.99
C GLU A 105 11.37 -13.00 -16.08
N LYS A 106 12.20 -12.46 -15.18
CA LYS A 106 13.64 -12.77 -15.13
C LYS A 106 13.95 -14.21 -14.71
N ARG A 107 13.06 -14.85 -13.94
CA ARG A 107 13.27 -16.20 -13.40
C ARG A 107 12.66 -17.31 -14.26
N TYR A 108 11.53 -17.03 -14.92
CA TYR A 108 10.74 -18.03 -15.64
C TYR A 108 10.71 -17.82 -17.16
N SER A 109 11.37 -16.78 -17.69
CA SER A 109 11.16 -16.28 -19.08
C SER A 109 9.74 -15.78 -19.28
N GLN A 110 9.55 -14.88 -20.25
CA GLN A 110 8.26 -14.36 -20.67
C GLN A 110 7.38 -15.55 -21.11
N ALA A 111 6.56 -16.08 -20.19
CA ALA A 111 5.54 -17.03 -20.55
C ALA A 111 4.54 -16.26 -21.42
N ALA A 112 4.47 -16.70 -22.68
CA ALA A 112 3.76 -16.10 -23.81
C ALA A 112 2.39 -15.51 -23.48
#